data_AF-A0A212KRX3-F1
#
_entry.id   AF-A0A212KRX3-F1
#
_cell.length_a   1.000
_cell.length_b   1.000
_cell.length_c   1.000
_cell.angle_alpha   90.00
_cell.angle_beta   90.00
_cell.angle_gamma   90.00
#
_symmetry.space_group_name_H-M   'P 1'
#
loop_
_entity.id
_entity.type
_entity.pdbx_description
1 polymer ?
#
loop_
_entity_poly.entity_id
_entity_poly.type
_entity_poly.pdbx_seq_one_letter_code
_entity_poly.pdbx_strand_id
1 'polypeptide(L)'
;MKQNHGHQISREHLKRAVQKLAAFASSDKNRNGPHLFDLQLRDDVIVSQPTPRLKRAIALTRSLLVGSAVERERSERLLNTLVTAIDEIKDQALLVEQLRHGDPSEQRLAAAAHRVIDQYNAMIRNEEKRSIKQTVTRYLYQKAGWISTQILNQRPVNLSKLCDHHIAYRNRPHCAPVKDTEYTTVNLTSRIRGAIQKLAFNSHKEEQDATKAELDAYRMKAITLLQTHGVPSLKYAMEAVHNTPIVVENKASDLTQSDGAPSIINLRQRLPTASGLEILLEGAFQRTSDDRINSIPISNSFRLSTRTQSSTFPSPALCCGWALCDVLIPTMPLHPERVPTLSRLLQRRQKLSRELFNNRETAARADILAKERCKAFERAPRKFIEAHRELITALDVETGAANCYFDSLHQLTQKYELLCLANQTAIQLFVTEPLHNIIHDGLSESPEQNRLPTHRLDINVATNQYLSMTASNTLALLSAINSATSPFEIATLRYVKAHGERLSTLCLPLAMAALTEQLSSMPPSLKEIHNRLQVLVYCQQESYLDDLTRPVPNREAISNAMMRTITDSTQILRGRNIQPVHNQFIKELSTITGHQ
;
A
#
# COMPACT_ATOMS: atom_id res chain seq x y z
N MET A 1 -1.71 42.81 11.09
CA MET A 1 -3.18 42.84 10.82
C MET A 1 -3.74 41.59 10.14
N LYS A 2 -3.03 40.89 9.23
CA LYS A 2 -3.57 39.66 8.58
C LYS A 2 -3.75 38.43 9.49
N GLN A 3 -3.00 38.31 10.60
CA GLN A 3 -3.15 37.18 11.54
C GLN A 3 -4.45 37.21 12.37
N ASN A 4 -5.02 38.39 12.63
CA ASN A 4 -6.26 38.49 13.41
C ASN A 4 -7.50 38.02 12.62
N HIS A 5 -7.48 38.11 11.29
CA HIS A 5 -8.60 37.67 10.45
C HIS A 5 -8.72 36.14 10.38
N GLY A 6 -7.59 35.42 10.31
CA GLY A 6 -7.58 33.94 10.30
C GLY A 6 -8.09 33.33 11.60
N HIS A 7 -7.76 33.94 12.75
CA HIS A 7 -8.27 33.50 14.05
C HIS A 7 -9.75 33.77 14.24
N GLN A 8 -10.27 34.89 13.71
CA GLN A 8 -11.72 35.19 13.76
C GLN A 8 -12.55 34.19 12.94
N ILE A 9 -12.10 33.84 11.73
CA ILE A 9 -12.78 32.85 10.87
C ILE A 9 -12.80 31.47 11.54
N SER A 10 -11.66 31.05 12.09
CA SER A 10 -11.54 29.73 12.77
C SER A 10 -12.43 29.63 14.02
N ARG A 11 -12.61 30.74 14.75
CA ARG A 11 -13.50 30.80 15.93
C ARG A 11 -14.97 30.71 15.56
N GLU A 12 -15.39 31.37 14.49
CA GLU A 12 -16.78 31.28 14.02
C GLU A 12 -17.10 29.89 13.46
N HIS A 13 -16.15 29.23 12.79
CA HIS A 13 -16.29 27.84 12.36
C HIS A 13 -16.44 26.89 13.57
N LEU A 14 -15.56 27.00 14.56
CA LEU A 14 -15.63 26.20 15.79
C LEU A 14 -16.96 26.42 16.52
N LYS A 15 -17.43 27.67 16.63
CA LYS A 15 -18.70 28.00 17.26
C LYS A 15 -19.90 27.35 16.56
N ARG A 16 -19.92 27.36 15.22
CA ARG A 16 -20.96 26.68 14.42
C ARG A 16 -20.91 25.17 14.60
N ALA A 17 -19.72 24.58 14.58
CA ALA A 17 -19.53 23.14 14.78
C ALA A 17 -20.02 22.69 16.17
N VAL A 18 -19.65 23.43 17.22
CA VAL A 18 -20.10 23.19 18.60
C VAL A 18 -21.62 23.31 18.71
N GLN A 19 -22.24 24.30 18.06
CA GLN A 19 -23.71 24.45 18.06
C GLN A 19 -24.43 23.28 17.37
N LYS A 20 -23.92 22.83 16.22
CA LYS A 20 -24.47 21.68 15.47
C LYS A 20 -24.40 20.40 16.31
N LEU A 21 -23.24 20.12 16.92
CA LEU A 21 -23.06 18.94 17.76
C LEU A 21 -23.82 19.04 19.08
N ALA A 22 -23.97 20.24 19.65
CA ALA A 22 -24.78 20.48 20.85
C ALA A 22 -26.27 20.19 20.61
N ALA A 23 -26.82 20.61 19.47
CA ALA A 23 -28.21 20.33 19.11
C ALA A 23 -28.47 18.82 18.98
N PHE A 24 -27.50 18.07 18.45
CA PHE A 24 -27.56 16.62 18.38
C PHE A 24 -27.46 15.96 19.77
N ALA A 25 -26.46 16.36 20.56
CA ALA A 25 -26.21 15.81 21.90
C ALA A 25 -27.29 16.16 22.93
N SER A 26 -28.00 17.28 22.73
CA SER A 26 -29.09 17.73 23.59
C SER A 26 -30.46 17.16 23.21
N SER A 27 -30.57 16.46 22.08
CA SER A 27 -31.85 16.01 21.55
C SER A 27 -32.56 14.94 22.41
N ASP A 28 -31.88 14.25 23.34
CA ASP A 28 -32.59 13.41 24.32
C ASP A 28 -31.74 13.02 25.55
N LYS A 29 -31.96 13.66 26.71
CA LYS A 29 -31.32 13.28 28.00
C LYS A 29 -31.96 12.04 28.66
N ASN A 30 -33.14 11.61 28.21
CA ASN A 30 -33.98 10.65 28.95
C ASN A 30 -34.22 9.31 28.22
N ARG A 31 -33.67 9.07 27.01
CA ARG A 31 -33.98 7.85 26.23
C ARG A 31 -32.78 7.31 25.45
N ASN A 32 -32.82 5.99 25.24
CA ASN A 32 -31.73 5.11 24.79
C ASN A 32 -31.24 5.35 23.34
N GLY A 33 -30.57 6.48 23.08
CA GLY A 33 -29.70 6.66 21.91
C GLY A 33 -30.14 7.75 20.91
N PRO A 34 -29.24 8.12 19.98
CA PRO A 34 -29.47 9.22 19.04
C PRO A 34 -30.53 8.87 17.99
N HIS A 35 -31.49 9.77 17.78
CA HIS A 35 -32.48 9.66 16.71
C HIS A 35 -32.43 10.90 15.81
N LEU A 36 -32.02 10.73 14.55
CA LEU A 36 -32.01 11.81 13.54
C LEU A 36 -33.42 12.35 13.27
N PHE A 37 -34.44 11.56 13.61
CA PHE A 37 -35.84 11.91 13.42
C PHE A 37 -36.29 13.15 14.19
N ASP A 38 -35.75 13.35 15.40
CA ASP A 38 -36.09 14.50 16.24
C ASP A 38 -35.28 15.76 15.86
N LEU A 39 -34.52 15.72 14.75
CA LEU A 39 -33.69 16.82 14.27
C LEU A 39 -34.22 17.38 12.94
N GLN A 40 -34.24 18.71 12.82
CA GLN A 40 -34.51 19.43 11.58
C GLN A 40 -33.29 20.25 11.18
N LEU A 41 -33.00 20.29 9.88
CA LEU A 41 -32.04 21.22 9.32
C LEU A 41 -32.81 22.46 8.83
N ARG A 42 -32.51 23.63 9.39
CA ARG A 42 -33.01 24.93 8.93
C ARG A 42 -31.81 25.82 8.67
N ASP A 43 -31.57 26.19 7.42
CA ASP A 43 -30.45 27.06 7.02
C ASP A 43 -29.10 26.63 7.62
N ASP A 44 -28.74 25.34 7.45
CA ASP A 44 -27.56 24.67 8.02
C ASP A 44 -27.46 24.63 9.56
N VAL A 45 -28.51 25.02 10.27
CA VAL A 45 -28.63 24.90 11.73
C VAL A 45 -29.45 23.66 12.08
N ILE A 46 -28.90 22.83 12.96
CA ILE A 46 -29.59 21.67 13.50
C ILE A 46 -30.49 22.14 14.65
N VAL A 47 -31.79 21.89 14.53
CA VAL A 47 -32.80 22.21 15.55
C VAL A 47 -33.42 20.92 16.06
N SER A 48 -33.41 20.73 17.39
CA SER A 48 -34.12 19.63 18.03
C SER A 48 -35.61 19.96 18.17
N GLN A 49 -36.47 19.08 17.67
CA GLN A 49 -37.91 19.13 17.86
C GLN A 49 -38.40 17.81 18.48
N PRO A 50 -38.87 17.81 19.73
CA PRO A 50 -39.32 16.59 20.37
C PRO A 50 -40.60 16.08 19.71
N THR A 51 -40.52 14.90 19.08
CA THR A 51 -41.70 14.32 18.45
C THR A 51 -42.44 13.37 19.41
N PRO A 52 -43.78 13.43 19.54
CA PRO A 52 -44.57 12.49 20.36
C PRO A 52 -44.35 11.02 19.96
N ARG A 53 -44.37 10.10 20.94
CA ARG A 53 -44.13 8.65 20.73
C ARG A 53 -45.01 8.03 19.65
N LEU A 54 -46.29 8.39 19.62
CA LEU A 54 -47.26 7.88 18.65
C LEU A 54 -46.90 8.31 17.22
N LYS A 55 -46.51 9.58 17.03
CA LYS A 55 -46.07 10.10 15.73
C LYS A 55 -44.81 9.40 15.22
N ARG A 56 -43.87 9.05 16.12
CA ARG A 56 -42.67 8.27 15.76
C ARG A 56 -43.01 6.86 15.31
N ALA A 57 -43.91 6.18 16.01
CA ALA A 57 -44.33 4.83 15.65
C ALA A 57 -45.00 4.81 14.27
N ILE A 58 -45.89 5.78 14.00
CA ILE A 58 -46.54 5.93 12.69
C ILE A 58 -45.51 6.23 11.60
N ALA A 59 -44.58 7.15 11.84
CA ALA A 59 -43.53 7.49 10.88
C ALA A 59 -42.57 6.32 10.62
N LEU A 60 -42.24 5.53 11.64
CA LEU A 60 -41.35 4.36 11.50
C LEU A 60 -42.02 3.32 10.60
N THR A 61 -43.27 2.98 10.89
CA THR A 61 -44.05 2.03 10.08
C THR A 61 -44.20 2.54 8.65
N ARG A 62 -44.46 3.84 8.45
CA ARG A 62 -44.53 4.45 7.12
C ARG A 62 -43.19 4.39 6.37
N SER A 63 -42.08 4.70 7.03
CA SER A 63 -40.73 4.67 6.43
C SER A 63 -40.31 3.26 6.01
N LEU A 64 -40.71 2.24 6.76
CA LEU A 64 -40.43 0.83 6.47
C LEU A 64 -41.31 0.25 5.35
N LEU A 65 -42.58 0.69 5.27
CA LEU A 65 -43.54 0.18 4.27
C LEU A 65 -43.46 0.92 2.93
N VAL A 66 -43.25 2.23 2.94
CA VAL A 66 -43.35 3.09 1.75
C VAL A 66 -41.97 3.46 1.19
N GLY A 67 -40.88 3.20 1.93
CA GLY A 67 -39.52 3.48 1.47
C GLY A 67 -39.36 4.94 1.07
N SER A 68 -39.62 5.88 2.00
CA SER A 68 -39.64 7.30 1.62
C SER A 68 -38.22 7.82 1.34
N ALA A 69 -37.92 8.03 0.06
CA ALA A 69 -36.64 8.58 -0.40
C ALA A 69 -36.36 9.96 0.24
N VAL A 70 -37.42 10.74 0.50
CA VAL A 70 -37.36 12.06 1.13
C VAL A 70 -36.85 12.01 2.58
N GLU A 71 -37.28 11.04 3.39
CA GLU A 71 -36.77 10.91 4.77
C GLU A 71 -35.34 10.38 4.81
N ARG A 72 -34.96 9.53 3.83
CA ARG A 72 -33.58 9.06 3.68
C ARG A 72 -32.64 10.19 3.31
N GLU A 73 -32.99 10.98 2.29
CA GLU A 73 -32.19 12.12 1.85
C GLU A 73 -32.05 13.18 2.96
N ARG A 74 -33.14 13.47 3.69
CA ARG A 74 -33.09 14.37 4.85
C ARG A 74 -32.17 13.83 5.96
N SER A 75 -32.26 12.53 6.26
CA SER A 75 -31.43 11.90 7.30
C SER A 75 -29.96 11.89 6.90
N GLU A 76 -29.65 11.68 5.63
CA GLU A 76 -28.29 11.72 5.08
C GLU A 76 -27.69 13.13 5.12
N ARG A 77 -28.46 14.17 4.76
CA ARG A 77 -28.02 15.58 4.89
C ARG A 77 -27.71 15.96 6.34
N LEU A 78 -28.58 15.56 7.29
CA LEU A 78 -28.35 15.76 8.72
C LEU A 78 -27.10 15.02 9.19
N LEU A 79 -26.88 13.80 8.68
CA LEU A 79 -25.72 13.00 9.02
C LEU A 79 -24.42 13.63 8.55
N ASN A 80 -24.36 14.04 7.28
CA ASN A 80 -23.18 14.68 6.71
C ASN A 80 -22.85 15.96 7.48
N THR A 81 -23.87 16.75 7.83
CA THR A 81 -23.71 17.96 8.65
C THR A 81 -23.09 17.67 10.03
N LEU A 82 -23.44 16.54 10.64
CA LEU A 82 -22.90 16.12 11.95
C LEU A 82 -21.47 15.58 11.85
N VAL A 83 -21.17 14.79 10.82
CA VAL A 83 -19.82 14.28 10.57
C VAL A 83 -18.87 15.45 10.32
N THR A 84 -19.26 16.41 9.47
CA THR A 84 -18.49 17.62 9.22
C THR A 84 -18.26 18.42 10.51
N ALA A 85 -19.29 18.60 11.35
CA ALA A 85 -19.13 19.31 12.62
C ALA A 85 -18.17 18.61 13.60
N ILE A 86 -18.16 17.26 13.61
CA ILE A 86 -17.24 16.48 14.44
C ILE A 86 -15.80 16.63 13.93
N ASP A 87 -15.60 16.57 12.62
CA ASP A 87 -14.26 16.70 12.02
C ASP A 87 -13.73 18.14 12.15
N GLU A 88 -14.58 19.15 11.99
CA GLU A 88 -14.24 20.56 12.28
C GLU A 88 -13.78 20.75 13.73
N ILE A 89 -14.43 20.09 14.70
CA ILE A 89 -14.02 20.15 16.11
C ILE A 89 -12.67 19.45 16.34
N LYS A 90 -12.40 18.32 15.66
CA LYS A 90 -11.11 17.61 15.76
C LYS A 90 -9.98 18.44 15.16
N ASP A 91 -10.20 19.03 13.98
CA ASP A 91 -9.20 19.84 13.29
C ASP A 91 -8.86 21.11 14.08
N GLN A 92 -9.81 21.61 14.86
CA GLN A 92 -9.64 22.77 15.73
C GLN A 92 -9.29 22.40 17.19
N ALA A 93 -8.90 21.16 17.49
CA ALA A 93 -8.59 20.72 18.86
C ALA A 93 -7.53 21.59 19.55
N LEU A 94 -6.48 21.98 18.81
CA LEU A 94 -5.43 22.87 19.33
C LEU A 94 -5.95 24.28 19.63
N LEU A 95 -6.88 24.79 18.82
CA LEU A 95 -7.56 26.07 19.08
C LEU A 95 -8.44 25.96 20.33
N VAL A 96 -9.15 24.84 20.53
CA VAL A 96 -9.97 24.61 21.74
C VAL A 96 -9.13 24.68 23.01
N GLU A 97 -7.96 24.03 23.05
CA GLU A 97 -7.05 24.12 24.21
C GLU A 97 -6.42 25.51 24.36
N GLN A 98 -6.13 26.22 23.28
CA GLN A 98 -5.66 27.62 23.35
C GLN A 98 -6.74 28.55 23.94
N LEU A 99 -8.00 28.40 23.51
CA LEU A 99 -9.13 29.20 23.98
C LEU A 99 -9.45 28.95 25.46
N ARG A 100 -9.00 27.81 26.02
CA ARG A 100 -9.12 27.50 27.47
C ARG A 100 -8.32 28.47 28.34
N HIS A 101 -7.25 29.05 27.81
CA HIS A 101 -6.41 30.04 28.49
C HIS A 101 -6.67 31.49 28.01
N GLY A 102 -7.65 31.68 27.13
CA GLY A 102 -8.00 32.96 26.55
C GLY A 102 -8.96 33.79 27.41
N ASP A 103 -9.60 34.78 26.78
CA ASP A 103 -10.57 35.68 27.41
C ASP A 103 -11.84 34.94 27.89
N PRO A 104 -12.67 35.53 28.78
CA PRO A 104 -13.86 34.85 29.31
C PRO A 104 -14.85 34.34 28.26
N SER A 105 -14.94 34.99 27.09
CA SER A 105 -15.75 34.53 25.96
C SER A 105 -15.15 33.29 25.27
N GLU A 106 -13.83 33.21 25.20
CA GLU A 106 -13.06 32.11 24.63
C GLU A 106 -13.09 30.88 25.53
N GLN A 107 -12.94 31.08 26.85
CA GLN A 107 -13.05 30.03 27.84
C GLN A 107 -14.44 29.38 27.84
N ARG A 108 -15.51 30.18 27.64
CA ARG A 108 -16.88 29.67 27.49
C ARG A 108 -17.03 28.80 26.25
N LEU A 109 -16.42 29.19 25.13
CA LEU A 109 -16.46 28.41 23.89
C LEU A 109 -15.69 27.09 24.04
N ALA A 110 -14.51 27.11 24.66
CA ALA A 110 -13.73 25.91 24.96
C ALA A 110 -14.49 24.96 25.90
N ALA A 111 -15.06 25.49 26.99
CA ALA A 111 -15.88 24.72 27.92
C ALA A 111 -17.12 24.12 27.23
N ALA A 112 -17.76 24.85 26.32
CA ALA A 112 -18.87 24.35 25.52
C ALA A 112 -18.42 23.20 24.59
N ALA A 113 -17.27 23.32 23.93
CA ALA A 113 -16.71 22.27 23.08
C ALA A 113 -16.43 20.98 23.87
N HIS A 114 -15.73 21.06 25.01
CA HIS A 114 -15.47 19.91 25.89
C HIS A 114 -16.77 19.25 26.35
N ARG A 115 -17.74 20.04 26.84
CA ARG A 115 -19.02 19.53 27.32
C ARG A 115 -19.78 18.76 26.25
N VAL A 116 -19.81 19.28 25.02
CA VAL A 116 -20.54 18.67 23.91
C VAL A 116 -19.86 17.37 23.46
N ILE A 117 -18.53 17.34 23.42
CA ILE A 117 -17.76 16.13 23.11
C ILE A 117 -17.93 15.07 24.20
N ASP A 118 -17.95 15.44 25.47
CA ASP A 118 -18.18 14.50 26.56
C ASP A 118 -19.57 13.88 26.48
N GLN A 119 -20.59 14.68 26.15
CA GLN A 119 -21.94 14.19 25.90
C GLN A 119 -21.98 13.23 24.71
N TYR A 120 -21.36 13.59 23.59
CA TYR A 120 -21.25 12.73 22.42
C TYR A 120 -20.52 11.41 22.74
N ASN A 121 -19.40 11.46 23.46
CA ASN A 121 -18.64 10.28 23.87
C ASN A 121 -19.40 9.39 24.86
N ALA A 122 -20.20 9.99 25.73
CA ALA A 122 -21.09 9.25 26.63
C ALA A 122 -22.19 8.52 25.82
N MET A 123 -22.72 9.14 24.76
CA MET A 123 -23.67 8.51 23.85
C MET A 123 -23.05 7.30 23.13
N ILE A 124 -21.82 7.42 22.62
CA ILE A 124 -21.10 6.30 21.99
C ILE A 124 -20.82 5.17 22.99
N ARG A 125 -20.31 5.48 24.18
CA ARG A 125 -19.95 4.47 25.19
C ARG A 125 -21.16 3.70 25.73
N ASN A 126 -22.31 4.37 25.83
CA ASN A 126 -23.57 3.72 26.20
C ASN A 126 -24.10 2.79 25.10
N GLU A 127 -23.53 2.79 23.89
CA GLU A 127 -23.90 1.84 22.84
C GLU A 127 -23.40 0.41 23.07
N GLU A 128 -22.32 0.23 23.83
CA GLU A 128 -21.68 -1.08 24.03
C GLU A 128 -22.47 -1.98 24.99
N LYS A 129 -23.45 -1.44 25.74
CA LYS A 129 -24.22 -2.16 26.77
C LYS A 129 -25.72 -2.23 26.42
N ARG A 130 -26.09 -2.88 25.31
CA ARG A 130 -27.49 -2.94 24.84
C ARG A 130 -28.20 -4.25 25.18
N SER A 131 -29.45 -4.12 25.59
CA SER A 131 -30.43 -5.22 25.69
C SER A 131 -30.95 -5.66 24.31
N ILE A 132 -31.51 -6.87 24.23
CA ILE A 132 -32.10 -7.43 23.00
C ILE A 132 -33.17 -6.50 22.41
N LYS A 133 -34.03 -5.92 23.26
CA LYS A 133 -35.06 -4.96 22.83
C LYS A 133 -34.44 -3.74 22.13
N GLN A 134 -33.34 -3.20 22.66
CA GLN A 134 -32.64 -2.06 22.05
C GLN A 134 -31.93 -2.45 20.74
N THR A 135 -31.51 -3.70 20.60
CA THR A 135 -30.89 -4.23 19.37
C THR A 135 -31.90 -4.33 18.23
N VAL A 136 -33.10 -4.87 18.51
CA VAL A 136 -34.19 -4.94 17.53
C VAL A 136 -34.66 -3.54 17.12
N THR A 137 -34.86 -2.65 18.10
CA THR A 137 -35.22 -1.25 17.81
C THR A 137 -34.16 -0.53 16.96
N ARG A 138 -32.86 -0.78 17.21
CA ARG A 138 -31.76 -0.25 16.39
C ARG A 138 -31.85 -0.74 14.95
N TYR A 139 -32.06 -2.04 14.75
CA TYR A 139 -32.14 -2.63 13.40
C TYR A 139 -33.28 -1.99 12.59
N LEU A 140 -34.44 -1.79 13.21
CA LEU A 140 -35.58 -1.12 12.58
C LEU A 140 -35.26 0.34 12.21
N TYR A 141 -34.59 1.08 13.11
CA TYR A 141 -34.18 2.45 12.81
C TYR A 141 -33.08 2.56 11.74
N GLN A 142 -32.17 1.58 11.67
CA GLN A 142 -31.17 1.51 10.60
C GLN A 142 -31.83 1.23 9.25
N LYS A 143 -32.79 0.30 9.19
CA LYS A 143 -33.57 0.02 7.98
C LYS A 143 -34.43 1.20 7.53
N ALA A 144 -34.93 1.99 8.49
CA ALA A 144 -35.64 3.24 8.23
C ALA A 144 -34.72 4.40 7.79
N GLY A 145 -33.39 4.25 7.84
CA GLY A 145 -32.43 5.31 7.52
C GLY A 145 -32.32 6.38 8.62
N TRP A 146 -32.85 6.13 9.81
CA TRP A 146 -32.89 7.09 10.92
C TRP A 146 -31.62 7.06 11.79
N ILE A 147 -30.70 6.13 11.51
CA ILE A 147 -29.38 5.98 12.11
C ILE A 147 -28.40 5.49 11.04
N SER A 148 -27.27 6.19 10.83
CA SER A 148 -26.18 5.70 9.95
C SER A 148 -25.15 4.92 10.73
N THR A 149 -24.65 3.83 10.13
CA THR A 149 -23.50 3.07 10.62
C THR A 149 -22.24 3.91 10.71
N GLN A 150 -22.10 4.98 9.92
CA GLN A 150 -20.91 5.83 9.90
C GLN A 150 -20.67 6.52 11.25
N ILE A 151 -21.68 7.21 11.82
CA ILE A 151 -21.55 7.87 13.14
C ILE A 151 -21.33 6.84 14.26
N LEU A 152 -21.98 5.67 14.16
CA LEU A 152 -21.89 4.61 15.17
C LEU A 152 -20.52 3.92 15.18
N ASN A 153 -19.84 3.89 14.03
CA ASN A 153 -18.50 3.34 13.89
C ASN A 153 -17.39 4.36 14.23
N GLN A 154 -17.75 5.61 14.55
CA GLN A 154 -16.77 6.60 14.99
C GLN A 154 -16.31 6.31 16.42
N ARG A 155 -14.99 6.42 16.63
CA ARG A 155 -14.38 6.29 17.96
C ARG A 155 -14.67 7.53 18.80
N PRO A 156 -14.74 7.41 20.15
CA PRO A 156 -14.86 8.56 21.03
C PRO A 156 -13.73 9.57 20.78
N VAL A 157 -14.08 10.86 20.71
CA VAL A 157 -13.16 11.97 20.43
C VAL A 157 -12.44 12.35 21.72
N ASN A 158 -11.09 12.34 21.70
CA ASN A 158 -10.28 12.73 22.84
C ASN A 158 -9.43 13.96 22.48
N LEU A 159 -9.88 15.15 22.90
CA LEU A 159 -9.21 16.42 22.58
C LEU A 159 -7.79 16.52 23.15
N SER A 160 -7.53 15.98 24.35
CA SER A 160 -6.19 16.07 24.96
C SER A 160 -5.16 15.22 24.21
N LYS A 161 -5.53 14.00 23.78
CA LYS A 161 -4.66 13.14 22.95
C LYS A 161 -4.39 13.73 21.56
N LEU A 162 -5.35 14.48 21.00
CA LEU A 162 -5.20 15.16 19.70
C LEU A 162 -4.23 16.35 19.82
N CYS A 163 -4.19 17.03 20.96
CA CYS A 163 -3.25 18.11 21.23
C CYS A 163 -1.82 17.60 21.45
N ASP A 164 -1.65 16.43 22.08
CA ASP A 164 -0.35 15.77 22.21
C ASP A 164 0.29 15.44 20.85
N HIS A 165 -0.52 15.12 19.84
CA HIS A 165 -0.06 14.85 18.47
C HIS A 165 0.36 16.14 17.73
N HIS A 166 -0.34 17.26 17.94
CA HIS A 166 -0.01 18.53 17.28
C HIS A 166 1.17 19.28 17.94
N ILE A 167 1.33 19.20 19.26
CA ILE A 167 2.47 19.79 19.98
C ILE A 167 3.75 18.99 19.71
N ALA A 168 3.66 17.65 19.57
CA ALA A 168 4.79 16.80 19.20
C ALA A 168 5.36 17.09 17.80
N TYR A 169 4.56 17.72 16.91
CA TYR A 169 4.98 18.05 15.55
C TYR A 169 5.80 19.34 15.44
N ARG A 170 5.72 20.24 16.43
CA ARG A 170 6.41 21.54 16.37
C ARG A 170 7.66 21.59 17.23
N ASN A 171 7.74 20.77 18.29
CA ASN A 171 8.87 20.74 19.21
C ASN A 171 9.21 19.30 19.62
N ARG A 172 10.02 18.58 18.82
CA ARG A 172 10.86 17.50 19.38
C ARG A 172 12.23 17.41 18.71
N PRO A 173 13.29 17.75 19.45
CA PRO A 173 14.51 16.96 19.45
C PRO A 173 14.26 15.63 20.17
N HIS A 174 14.76 14.54 19.58
CA HIS A 174 14.92 13.19 20.14
C HIS A 174 13.70 12.43 20.69
N CYS A 175 13.42 11.31 20.02
CA CYS A 175 12.42 10.32 20.39
C CYS A 175 12.69 9.66 21.74
N ALA A 176 11.68 9.59 22.60
CA ALA A 176 11.67 8.68 23.75
C ALA A 176 11.38 7.23 23.27
N PRO A 177 12.00 6.20 23.88
CA PRO A 177 11.83 4.81 23.46
C PRO A 177 10.49 4.25 23.96
N VAL A 178 9.67 3.74 23.05
CA VAL A 178 8.48 2.94 23.38
C VAL A 178 8.95 1.53 23.73
N LYS A 179 8.83 1.16 25.01
CA LYS A 179 8.99 -0.22 25.49
C LYS A 179 7.66 -0.94 25.26
N ASP A 180 7.55 -1.69 24.17
CA ASP A 180 6.60 -2.80 23.93
C ASP A 180 6.70 -3.20 22.43
N THR A 181 7.73 -3.98 22.06
CA THR A 181 8.23 -4.07 20.66
C THR A 181 8.23 -5.45 20.01
N GLU A 182 7.60 -6.50 20.58
CA GLU A 182 7.53 -7.81 19.88
C GLU A 182 6.15 -8.13 19.30
N TYR A 183 5.06 -7.91 20.04
CA TYR A 183 3.71 -8.19 19.52
C TYR A 183 3.17 -7.10 18.57
N THR A 184 3.71 -5.89 18.67
CA THR A 184 3.34 -4.72 17.84
C THR A 184 4.05 -4.72 16.49
N THR A 185 5.27 -5.24 16.39
CA THR A 185 6.07 -5.17 15.15
C THR A 185 5.64 -6.19 14.09
N VAL A 186 5.23 -7.39 14.50
CA VAL A 186 4.70 -8.42 13.58
C VAL A 186 3.37 -7.96 12.96
N ASN A 187 2.49 -7.38 13.76
CA ASN A 187 1.20 -6.84 13.31
C ASN A 187 1.36 -5.55 12.47
N LEU A 188 2.39 -4.76 12.75
CA LEU A 188 2.71 -3.56 11.98
C LEU A 188 3.34 -3.90 10.62
N THR A 189 4.23 -4.89 10.56
CA THR A 189 4.84 -5.38 9.32
C THR A 189 3.79 -6.02 8.41
N SER A 190 2.88 -6.83 8.96
CA SER A 190 1.76 -7.39 8.20
C SER A 190 0.75 -6.33 7.76
N ARG A 191 0.51 -5.29 8.56
CA ARG A 191 -0.35 -4.15 8.17
C ARG A 191 0.27 -3.28 7.09
N ILE A 192 1.56 -2.95 7.21
CA ILE A 192 2.30 -2.20 6.19
C ILE A 192 2.33 -3.02 4.91
N ARG A 193 2.69 -4.31 4.98
CA ARG A 193 2.64 -5.24 3.85
C ARG A 193 1.24 -5.34 3.24
N GLY A 194 0.20 -5.44 4.06
CA GLY A 194 -1.19 -5.51 3.62
C GLY A 194 -1.69 -4.21 2.99
N ALA A 195 -1.35 -3.04 3.55
CA ALA A 195 -1.66 -1.74 2.98
C ALA A 195 -0.94 -1.55 1.64
N ILE A 196 0.34 -1.92 1.58
CA ILE A 196 1.18 -1.85 0.39
C ILE A 196 0.72 -2.82 -0.71
N GLN A 197 0.42 -4.07 -0.36
CA GLN A 197 -0.03 -5.08 -1.31
C GLN A 197 -1.44 -4.75 -1.83
N LYS A 198 -2.33 -4.21 -0.99
CA LYS A 198 -3.59 -3.66 -1.48
C LYS A 198 -3.35 -2.61 -2.56
N LEU A 199 -2.34 -1.76 -2.42
CA LEU A 199 -1.99 -0.75 -3.42
C LEU A 199 -1.39 -1.37 -4.71
N ALA A 200 -0.53 -2.37 -4.59
CA ALA A 200 0.11 -3.06 -5.73
C ALA A 200 -0.87 -3.92 -6.56
N PHE A 201 -1.87 -4.51 -5.91
CA PHE A 201 -2.85 -5.38 -6.57
C PHE A 201 -4.15 -4.67 -6.99
N ASN A 202 -4.28 -3.37 -6.74
CA ASN A 202 -5.44 -2.57 -7.16
C ASN A 202 -5.52 -2.34 -8.70
N SER A 203 -4.58 -2.87 -9.49
CA SER A 203 -4.71 -2.94 -10.96
C SER A 203 -5.72 -3.99 -11.43
N HIS A 204 -6.16 -4.90 -10.54
CA HIS A 204 -7.32 -5.75 -10.77
C HIS A 204 -8.43 -5.37 -9.80
N LYS A 205 -9.39 -4.59 -10.33
CA LYS A 205 -10.67 -4.30 -9.68
C LYS A 205 -11.36 -5.60 -9.24
N GLU A 206 -12.13 -5.47 -8.17
CA GLU A 206 -13.16 -6.38 -7.62
C GLU A 206 -12.73 -7.33 -6.48
N GLU A 207 -12.42 -6.73 -5.32
CA GLU A 207 -12.54 -7.37 -3.99
C GLU A 207 -14.00 -7.78 -3.62
N GLN A 208 -14.98 -7.71 -4.54
CA GLN A 208 -16.40 -7.82 -4.19
C GLN A 208 -17.07 -9.17 -4.42
N ASP A 209 -16.40 -10.16 -5.02
CA ASP A 209 -17.10 -11.39 -5.41
C ASP A 209 -16.87 -12.62 -4.55
N ALA A 210 -15.73 -12.81 -3.87
CA ALA A 210 -15.52 -14.00 -3.03
C ALA A 210 -16.09 -13.84 -1.61
N THR A 211 -16.85 -14.84 -1.14
CA THR A 211 -17.34 -14.93 0.24
C THR A 211 -16.20 -15.24 1.21
N LYS A 212 -16.38 -14.86 2.49
CA LYS A 212 -15.42 -15.18 3.54
C LYS A 212 -15.21 -16.69 3.68
N ALA A 213 -16.27 -17.49 3.49
CA ALA A 213 -16.19 -18.95 3.55
C ALA A 213 -15.28 -19.53 2.46
N GLU A 214 -15.39 -19.05 1.22
CA GLU A 214 -14.52 -19.46 0.11
C GLU A 214 -13.05 -19.07 0.36
N LEU A 215 -12.81 -17.86 0.87
CA LEU A 215 -11.46 -17.40 1.22
C LEU A 215 -10.83 -18.23 2.35
N ASP A 216 -11.60 -18.54 3.39
CA ASP A 216 -11.12 -19.34 4.52
C ASP A 216 -10.87 -20.80 4.08
N ALA A 217 -11.76 -21.39 3.27
CA ALA A 217 -11.58 -22.71 2.67
C ALA A 217 -10.33 -22.77 1.76
N TYR A 218 -10.13 -21.74 0.93
CA TYR A 218 -8.95 -21.62 0.09
C TYR A 218 -7.68 -21.58 0.92
N ARG A 219 -7.62 -20.75 1.97
CA ARG A 219 -6.46 -20.65 2.87
C ARG A 219 -6.14 -21.98 3.56
N MET A 220 -7.15 -22.69 4.05
CA MET A 220 -6.95 -24.01 4.66
C MET A 220 -6.36 -25.01 3.66
N LYS A 221 -6.88 -25.02 2.42
CA LYS A 221 -6.37 -25.91 1.36
C LYS A 221 -4.96 -25.52 0.93
N ALA A 222 -4.67 -24.22 0.81
CA ALA A 222 -3.36 -23.68 0.52
C ALA A 222 -2.30 -24.08 1.55
N ILE A 223 -2.61 -23.94 2.84
CA ILE A 223 -1.71 -24.37 3.94
C ILE A 223 -1.45 -25.88 3.84
N THR A 224 -2.48 -26.68 3.61
CA THR A 224 -2.36 -28.14 3.46
C THR A 224 -1.49 -28.51 2.26
N LEU A 225 -1.64 -27.81 1.12
CA LEU A 225 -0.82 -28.01 -0.07
C LEU A 225 0.65 -27.64 0.18
N LEU A 226 0.92 -26.54 0.89
CA LEU A 226 2.29 -26.15 1.24
C LEU A 226 2.98 -27.18 2.14
N GLN A 227 2.25 -27.71 3.13
CA GLN A 227 2.78 -28.74 4.03
C GLN A 227 3.09 -30.05 3.30
N THR A 228 2.19 -30.48 2.40
CA THR A 228 2.37 -31.70 1.59
C THR A 228 3.50 -31.57 0.57
N HIS A 229 3.78 -30.37 0.07
CA HIS A 229 4.90 -30.07 -0.83
C HIS A 229 6.24 -29.77 -0.12
N GLY A 230 6.33 -30.02 1.20
CA GLY A 230 7.60 -29.99 1.93
C GLY A 230 8.02 -28.63 2.47
N VAL A 231 7.08 -27.68 2.64
CA VAL A 231 7.35 -26.46 3.40
C VAL A 231 7.55 -26.82 4.88
N PRO A 232 8.74 -26.58 5.47
CA PRO A 232 9.18 -27.24 6.69
C PRO A 232 8.51 -26.76 7.99
N SER A 233 7.71 -25.69 7.95
CA SER A 233 7.05 -25.14 9.14
C SER A 233 5.61 -24.73 8.85
N LEU A 234 4.67 -25.28 9.63
CA LEU A 234 3.26 -24.87 9.61
C LEU A 234 3.10 -23.37 9.90
N LYS A 235 3.89 -22.83 10.85
CA LYS A 235 3.88 -21.41 11.19
C LYS A 235 4.25 -20.55 9.98
N TYR A 236 5.28 -20.96 9.23
CA TYR A 236 5.70 -20.27 8.02
C TYR A 236 4.62 -20.35 6.92
N ALA A 237 4.00 -21.52 6.72
CA ALA A 237 2.93 -21.69 5.74
C ALA A 237 1.71 -20.80 6.07
N MET A 238 1.31 -20.73 7.35
CA MET A 238 0.23 -19.87 7.81
C MET A 238 0.56 -18.39 7.61
N GLU A 239 1.76 -17.95 8.00
CA GLU A 239 2.19 -16.56 7.82
C GLU A 239 2.26 -16.20 6.34
N ALA A 240 2.80 -17.06 5.48
CA ALA A 240 2.90 -16.82 4.04
C ALA A 240 1.52 -16.68 3.38
N VAL A 241 0.60 -17.61 3.65
CA VAL A 241 -0.77 -17.61 3.09
C VAL A 241 -1.61 -16.46 3.64
N HIS A 242 -1.41 -16.06 4.90
CA HIS A 242 -2.21 -14.99 5.49
C HIS A 242 -1.73 -13.59 5.08
N ASN A 243 -0.42 -13.43 4.86
CA ASN A 243 0.23 -12.16 4.54
C ASN A 243 0.40 -11.90 3.03
N THR A 244 -0.20 -12.72 2.17
CA THR A 244 -0.21 -12.52 0.72
C THR A 244 -1.64 -12.39 0.22
N PRO A 245 -1.92 -11.47 -0.72
CA PRO A 245 -3.28 -11.26 -1.21
C PRO A 245 -3.73 -12.43 -2.08
N ILE A 246 -5.03 -12.69 -2.05
CA ILE A 246 -5.70 -13.64 -2.95
C ILE A 246 -6.34 -12.81 -4.06
N VAL A 247 -5.92 -13.06 -5.29
CA VAL A 247 -6.52 -12.48 -6.50
C VAL A 247 -7.72 -13.33 -6.90
N VAL A 248 -8.86 -12.69 -7.12
CA VAL A 248 -10.07 -13.33 -7.62
C VAL A 248 -10.13 -13.11 -9.13
N GLU A 249 -9.92 -14.15 -9.92
CA GLU A 249 -10.01 -14.12 -11.38
C GLU A 249 -11.42 -14.61 -11.79
N ASN A 250 -12.32 -13.67 -12.03
CA ASN A 250 -13.59 -13.95 -12.68
C ASN A 250 -13.32 -14.13 -14.18
N LYS A 251 -13.30 -15.38 -14.67
CA LYS A 251 -13.49 -15.58 -16.10
C LYS A 251 -14.96 -15.33 -16.39
N ALA A 252 -15.31 -14.09 -16.72
CA ALA A 252 -16.47 -13.86 -17.55
C ALA A 252 -16.20 -14.63 -18.85
N SER A 253 -16.78 -15.82 -18.96
CA SER A 253 -16.80 -16.55 -20.21
C SER A 253 -17.64 -15.73 -21.19
N ASP A 254 -16.97 -14.99 -22.07
CA ASP A 254 -17.51 -14.25 -23.22
C ASP A 254 -18.18 -15.14 -24.27
N LEU A 255 -18.60 -16.35 -23.93
CA LEU A 255 -19.30 -17.25 -24.83
C LEU A 255 -20.46 -17.90 -24.08
N THR A 256 -21.66 -17.41 -24.40
CA THR A 256 -22.97 -18.01 -24.13
C THR A 256 -23.30 -18.23 -22.65
N GLN A 257 -23.81 -17.19 -21.98
CA GLN A 257 -24.65 -17.37 -20.79
C GLN A 257 -25.96 -18.05 -21.24
N SER A 258 -25.96 -19.38 -21.26
CA SER A 258 -27.18 -20.16 -21.13
C SER A 258 -27.71 -20.00 -19.70
N ASP A 259 -28.96 -19.57 -19.56
CA ASP A 259 -29.68 -19.53 -18.28
C ASP A 259 -29.49 -20.87 -17.53
N GLY A 260 -28.84 -20.83 -16.36
CA GLY A 260 -28.60 -22.00 -15.50
C GLY A 260 -27.17 -22.55 -15.47
N ALA A 261 -26.19 -21.95 -16.18
CA ALA A 261 -24.79 -22.37 -16.06
C ALA A 261 -24.18 -21.96 -14.69
N PRO A 262 -23.45 -22.86 -14.01
CA PRO A 262 -22.83 -22.55 -12.72
C PRO A 262 -21.70 -21.52 -12.87
N SER A 263 -21.67 -20.52 -11.98
CA SER A 263 -20.61 -19.51 -11.96
C SER A 263 -19.35 -20.10 -11.33
N ILE A 264 -18.19 -19.93 -11.99
CA ILE A 264 -16.89 -20.42 -11.49
C ILE A 264 -16.05 -19.23 -11.02
N ILE A 265 -15.53 -19.35 -9.81
CA ILE A 265 -14.63 -18.37 -9.20
C ILE A 265 -13.25 -18.97 -9.10
N ASN A 266 -12.27 -18.32 -9.71
CA ASN A 266 -10.87 -18.71 -9.59
C ASN A 266 -10.20 -17.82 -8.56
N LEU A 267 -9.49 -18.44 -7.62
CA LEU A 267 -8.68 -17.80 -6.61
C LEU A 267 -7.22 -18.13 -6.84
N ARG A 268 -6.39 -17.10 -6.83
CA ARG A 268 -4.97 -17.21 -7.14
C ARG A 268 -4.14 -16.45 -6.12
N GLN A 269 -3.12 -17.09 -5.59
CA GLN A 269 -2.21 -16.49 -4.61
C GLN A 269 -0.77 -16.76 -5.03
N ARG A 270 0.04 -15.70 -5.03
CA ARG A 270 1.45 -15.75 -5.40
C ARG A 270 2.29 -15.59 -4.14
N LEU A 271 3.02 -16.63 -3.76
CA LEU A 271 3.89 -16.64 -2.59
C LEU A 271 5.35 -16.45 -3.04
N PRO A 272 5.98 -15.31 -2.72
CA PRO A 272 7.39 -15.11 -3.02
C PRO A 272 8.24 -16.02 -2.12
N THR A 273 9.22 -16.71 -2.70
CA THR A 273 10.25 -17.43 -1.93
C THR A 273 11.58 -16.66 -1.97
N ALA A 274 12.45 -16.93 -1.00
CA ALA A 274 13.77 -16.34 -0.93
C ALA A 274 14.72 -16.84 -2.05
N SER A 275 14.39 -17.91 -2.77
CA SER A 275 15.26 -18.47 -3.81
C SER A 275 14.97 -17.96 -5.23
N GLY A 276 14.12 -16.92 -5.38
CA GLY A 276 13.65 -16.46 -6.70
C GLY A 276 12.62 -17.40 -7.35
N LEU A 277 12.11 -18.37 -6.60
CA LEU A 277 10.94 -19.16 -6.98
C LEU A 277 9.68 -18.45 -6.49
N GLU A 278 8.64 -18.46 -7.30
CA GLU A 278 7.30 -18.05 -6.89
C GLU A 278 6.47 -19.31 -6.76
N ILE A 279 5.91 -19.55 -5.59
CA ILE A 279 4.91 -20.61 -5.43
C ILE A 279 3.58 -20.00 -5.83
N LEU A 280 3.00 -20.54 -6.89
CA LEU A 280 1.72 -20.14 -7.39
C LEU A 280 0.66 -21.14 -6.92
N LEU A 281 -0.23 -20.64 -6.08
CA LEU A 281 -1.38 -21.36 -5.56
C LEU A 281 -2.62 -20.97 -6.36
N GLU A 282 -3.29 -21.97 -6.93
CA GLU A 282 -4.51 -21.80 -7.69
C GLU A 282 -5.59 -22.70 -7.09
N GLY A 283 -6.84 -22.26 -7.16
CA GLY A 283 -8.00 -23.02 -6.71
C GLY A 283 -9.28 -22.38 -7.21
N ALA A 284 -10.33 -23.16 -7.40
CA ALA A 284 -11.58 -22.67 -7.93
C ALA A 284 -12.79 -23.24 -7.19
N PHE A 285 -13.83 -22.42 -7.09
CA PHE A 285 -15.11 -22.74 -6.49
C PHE A 285 -16.21 -22.62 -7.54
N GLN A 286 -17.16 -23.55 -7.49
CA GLN A 286 -18.36 -23.53 -8.31
C GLN A 286 -19.53 -23.02 -7.45
N ARG A 287 -20.23 -21.99 -7.94
CA ARG A 287 -21.47 -21.47 -7.36
C ARG A 287 -22.67 -21.99 -8.15
N THR A 288 -23.70 -22.40 -7.43
CA THR A 288 -25.02 -22.60 -8.02
C THR A 288 -25.63 -21.24 -8.36
N SER A 289 -26.26 -21.14 -9.53
CA SER A 289 -26.69 -19.89 -10.18
C SER A 289 -27.57 -18.96 -9.35
N ASP A 290 -28.23 -19.47 -8.29
CA ASP A 290 -29.15 -18.69 -7.45
C ASP A 290 -28.63 -18.36 -6.04
N ASP A 291 -27.49 -18.89 -5.60
CA ASP A 291 -27.09 -18.74 -4.20
C ASP A 291 -25.58 -18.50 -4.01
N ARG A 292 -25.22 -17.28 -3.61
CA ARG A 292 -23.86 -16.95 -3.16
C ARG A 292 -23.45 -17.72 -1.90
N ILE A 293 -24.39 -18.37 -1.21
CA ILE A 293 -24.16 -19.10 0.03
C ILE A 293 -23.60 -20.51 -0.23
N ASN A 294 -23.95 -21.13 -1.37
CA ASN A 294 -23.54 -22.50 -1.70
C ASN A 294 -22.42 -22.51 -2.75
N SER A 295 -21.19 -22.53 -2.25
CA SER A 295 -19.98 -22.68 -3.06
C SER A 295 -19.32 -24.04 -2.79
N ILE A 296 -19.01 -24.77 -3.86
CA ILE A 296 -18.38 -26.09 -3.77
C ILE A 296 -16.96 -25.98 -4.35
N PRO A 297 -15.91 -26.38 -3.60
CA PRO A 297 -14.55 -26.40 -4.14
C PRO A 297 -14.44 -27.43 -5.26
N ILE A 298 -13.86 -27.04 -6.39
CA ILE A 298 -13.60 -27.94 -7.51
C ILE A 298 -12.36 -28.77 -7.17
N SER A 299 -12.51 -30.06 -6.89
CA SER A 299 -11.45 -30.93 -6.35
C SER A 299 -10.12 -30.92 -7.13
N ASN A 300 -10.16 -30.74 -8.46
CA ASN A 300 -8.99 -30.77 -9.34
C ASN A 300 -8.42 -29.39 -9.72
N SER A 301 -9.03 -28.32 -9.22
CA SER A 301 -8.58 -26.93 -9.47
C SER A 301 -7.49 -26.49 -8.50
N PHE A 302 -7.44 -27.08 -7.30
CA PHE A 302 -6.47 -26.74 -6.27
C PHE A 302 -5.10 -27.28 -6.62
N ARG A 303 -4.20 -26.39 -7.05
CA ARG A 303 -2.87 -26.74 -7.53
C ARG A 303 -1.84 -25.84 -6.90
N LEU A 304 -0.74 -26.47 -6.50
CA LEU A 304 0.49 -25.79 -6.16
C LEU A 304 1.43 -25.99 -7.34
N SER A 305 1.75 -24.90 -8.02
CA SER A 305 2.79 -24.87 -9.05
C SER A 305 3.94 -24.01 -8.57
N THR A 306 5.15 -24.35 -8.99
CA THR A 306 6.31 -23.48 -8.78
C THR A 306 6.64 -22.84 -10.12
N ARG A 307 6.68 -21.51 -10.13
CA ARG A 307 7.09 -20.73 -11.29
C ARG A 307 8.40 -20.05 -10.92
N THR A 308 9.43 -20.23 -11.73
CA THR A 308 10.57 -19.31 -11.67
C THR A 308 10.09 -17.95 -12.11
N GLN A 309 10.23 -16.91 -11.29
CA GLN A 309 10.18 -15.56 -11.85
C GLN A 309 11.29 -15.51 -12.90
N SER A 310 10.93 -15.21 -14.15
CA SER A 310 11.90 -15.10 -15.24
C SER A 310 12.95 -14.01 -14.96
N SER A 311 12.64 -13.07 -14.07
CA SER A 311 13.61 -12.17 -13.49
C SER A 311 14.32 -12.85 -12.31
N THR A 312 15.41 -13.56 -12.60
CA THR A 312 16.45 -13.86 -11.62
C THR A 312 17.20 -12.59 -11.19
N PHE A 313 16.49 -11.47 -11.03
CA PHE A 313 17.06 -10.23 -10.57
C PHE A 313 16.01 -9.21 -10.06
N PRO A 314 16.10 -8.71 -8.82
CA PRO A 314 16.87 -9.22 -7.70
C PRO A 314 15.96 -9.99 -6.73
N SER A 315 16.51 -11.01 -6.07
CA SER A 315 16.26 -11.32 -4.65
C SER A 315 16.94 -12.64 -4.31
N PRO A 316 17.74 -12.69 -3.23
CA PRO A 316 17.30 -13.56 -2.13
C PRO A 316 16.78 -12.85 -0.90
N ALA A 317 16.98 -11.53 -0.84
CA ALA A 317 16.04 -10.54 -0.32
C ALA A 317 16.72 -9.21 -0.64
N LEU A 318 16.54 -8.85 -1.92
CA LEU A 318 17.11 -7.76 -2.71
C LEU A 318 18.42 -7.14 -2.17
N CYS A 319 19.51 -7.63 -2.76
CA CYS A 319 20.90 -7.67 -2.28
C CYS A 319 21.37 -6.43 -1.50
N CYS A 320 21.44 -6.61 -0.17
CA CYS A 320 21.91 -5.69 0.87
C CYS A 320 20.84 -4.76 1.46
N GLY A 321 19.56 -4.94 1.13
CA GLY A 321 18.44 -4.11 1.60
C GLY A 321 17.86 -3.21 0.53
N TRP A 322 18.49 -3.15 -0.65
CA TRP A 322 18.15 -2.31 -1.78
C TRP A 322 18.65 -2.97 -3.08
N ALA A 323 17.81 -2.99 -4.11
CA ALA A 323 18.25 -3.25 -5.48
C ALA A 323 17.20 -2.73 -6.47
N LEU A 324 17.63 -2.17 -7.60
CA LEU A 324 16.75 -1.69 -8.67
C LEU A 324 16.11 -2.86 -9.44
N CYS A 325 15.14 -2.58 -10.32
CA CYS A 325 14.50 -3.63 -11.12
C CYS A 325 15.29 -3.97 -12.39
N ASP A 326 15.15 -5.22 -12.84
CA ASP A 326 15.80 -5.75 -14.04
C ASP A 326 15.28 -5.13 -15.33
N VAL A 327 14.07 -4.57 -15.31
CA VAL A 327 13.45 -3.87 -16.45
C VAL A 327 14.24 -2.64 -16.89
N LEU A 328 15.15 -2.11 -16.06
CA LEU A 328 16.04 -1.00 -16.41
C LEU A 328 17.23 -1.41 -17.30
N ILE A 329 17.43 -2.71 -17.52
CA ILE A 329 18.43 -3.23 -18.47
C ILE A 329 17.68 -3.85 -19.66
N PRO A 330 18.05 -3.51 -20.90
CA PRO A 330 17.44 -4.13 -22.08
C PRO A 330 17.68 -5.64 -22.07
N THR A 331 16.59 -6.40 -22.11
CA THR A 331 16.63 -7.88 -22.06
C THR A 331 16.96 -8.50 -23.41
N MET A 332 16.68 -7.80 -24.50
CA MET A 332 17.03 -8.15 -25.87
C MET A 332 17.53 -6.90 -26.59
N PRO A 333 18.81 -6.52 -26.42
CA PRO A 333 19.35 -5.44 -27.22
C PRO A 333 19.22 -5.80 -28.70
N LEU A 334 18.84 -4.87 -29.57
CA LEU A 334 18.72 -5.10 -31.02
C LEU A 334 20.08 -5.51 -31.64
N HIS A 335 21.16 -5.03 -31.04
CA HIS A 335 22.54 -5.26 -31.46
C HIS A 335 23.38 -5.85 -30.31
N PRO A 336 23.14 -7.11 -29.91
CA PRO A 336 23.85 -7.74 -28.80
C PRO A 336 25.37 -7.80 -29.01
N GLU A 337 25.83 -7.77 -30.26
CA GLU A 337 27.23 -7.69 -30.67
C GLU A 337 27.90 -6.36 -30.28
N ARG A 338 27.14 -5.28 -30.14
CA ARG A 338 27.66 -3.95 -29.75
C ARG A 338 27.80 -3.79 -28.25
N VAL A 339 27.21 -4.69 -27.46
CA VAL A 339 27.27 -4.66 -25.98
C VAL A 339 27.65 -6.04 -25.44
N PRO A 340 28.88 -6.51 -25.72
CA PRO A 340 29.35 -7.83 -25.29
C PRO A 340 29.30 -7.99 -23.76
N THR A 341 29.47 -6.90 -23.00
CA THR A 341 29.41 -6.91 -21.54
C THR A 341 28.02 -7.29 -21.03
N LEU A 342 26.96 -6.81 -21.69
CA LEU A 342 25.57 -7.16 -21.39
C LEU A 342 25.24 -8.60 -21.81
N SER A 343 25.64 -9.00 -23.02
CA SER A 343 25.42 -10.34 -23.54
C SER A 343 25.99 -11.41 -22.59
N ARG A 344 27.21 -11.19 -22.07
CA ARG A 344 27.82 -12.06 -21.05
C ARG A 344 26.99 -12.11 -19.76
N LEU A 345 26.50 -10.97 -19.27
CA LEU A 345 25.69 -10.90 -18.06
C LEU A 345 24.37 -11.68 -18.23
N LEU A 346 23.68 -11.50 -19.36
CA LEU A 346 22.42 -12.17 -19.68
C LEU A 346 22.58 -13.69 -19.79
N GLN A 347 23.68 -14.16 -20.41
CA GLN A 347 24.00 -15.58 -20.47
C GLN A 347 24.26 -16.18 -19.08
N ARG A 348 25.04 -15.50 -18.23
CA ARG A 348 25.28 -15.91 -16.84
C ARG A 348 23.97 -15.96 -16.04
N ARG A 349 23.11 -14.96 -16.21
CA ARG A 349 21.77 -14.94 -15.60
C ARG A 349 20.93 -16.13 -16.04
N GLN A 350 20.86 -16.40 -17.33
CA GLN A 350 20.10 -17.53 -17.86
C GLN A 350 20.62 -18.87 -17.34
N LYS A 351 21.94 -19.03 -17.26
CA LYS A 351 22.58 -20.22 -16.68
C LYS A 351 22.19 -20.40 -15.21
N LEU A 352 22.35 -19.36 -14.40
CA LEU A 352 22.01 -19.43 -12.97
C LEU A 352 20.52 -19.67 -12.74
N SER A 353 19.64 -19.10 -13.56
CA SER A 353 18.20 -19.36 -13.50
C SER A 353 17.88 -20.84 -13.71
N ARG A 354 18.53 -21.50 -14.68
CA ARG A 354 18.39 -22.94 -14.90
C ARG A 354 18.98 -23.75 -13.74
N GLU A 355 20.08 -23.30 -13.15
CA GLU A 355 20.69 -23.97 -11.98
C GLU A 355 19.81 -23.83 -10.73
N LEU A 356 19.24 -22.67 -10.44
CA LEU A 356 18.30 -22.47 -9.33
C LEU A 356 17.06 -23.34 -9.47
N PHE A 357 16.63 -23.61 -10.71
CA PHE A 357 15.49 -24.50 -10.99
C PHE A 357 15.82 -25.98 -10.79
N ASN A 358 16.99 -26.43 -11.29
CA ASN A 358 17.32 -27.86 -11.35
C ASN A 358 18.20 -28.35 -10.18
N ASN A 359 18.89 -27.45 -9.48
CA ASN A 359 19.87 -27.78 -8.44
C ASN A 359 19.42 -27.28 -7.06
N ARG A 360 18.99 -28.24 -6.22
CA ARG A 360 18.57 -27.97 -4.83
C ARG A 360 19.68 -27.32 -3.99
N GLU A 361 20.95 -27.61 -4.26
CA GLU A 361 22.07 -27.02 -3.52
C GLU A 361 22.20 -25.51 -3.80
N THR A 362 22.00 -25.11 -5.06
CA THR A 362 22.04 -23.69 -5.45
C THR A 362 20.87 -22.92 -4.83
N ALA A 363 19.68 -23.50 -4.80
CA ALA A 363 18.52 -22.92 -4.12
C ALA A 363 18.74 -22.81 -2.60
N ALA A 364 19.25 -23.87 -1.95
CA ALA A 364 19.58 -23.84 -0.52
C ALA A 364 20.66 -22.80 -0.20
N ARG A 365 21.64 -22.61 -1.09
CA ARG A 365 22.67 -21.59 -0.96
C ARG A 365 22.08 -20.18 -0.97
N ALA A 366 21.14 -19.90 -1.88
CA ALA A 366 20.44 -18.61 -1.93
C ALA A 366 19.70 -18.32 -0.62
N ASP A 367 19.01 -19.31 -0.06
CA ASP A 367 18.31 -19.18 1.22
C ASP A 367 19.27 -18.95 2.40
N ILE A 368 20.40 -19.67 2.44
CA ILE A 368 21.44 -19.48 3.48
C ILE A 368 22.02 -18.06 3.38
N LEU A 369 22.33 -17.62 2.16
CA LEU A 369 22.88 -16.28 1.92
C LEU A 369 21.91 -15.19 2.39
N ALA A 370 20.61 -15.32 2.09
CA ALA A 370 19.57 -14.40 2.55
C ALA A 370 19.53 -14.31 4.09
N LYS A 371 19.56 -15.47 4.76
CA LYS A 371 19.57 -15.55 6.23
C LYS A 371 20.81 -14.93 6.84
N GLU A 372 21.99 -15.20 6.28
CA GLU A 372 23.25 -14.66 6.81
C GLU A 372 23.37 -13.15 6.58
N ARG A 373 22.83 -12.60 5.49
CA ARG A 373 22.74 -11.13 5.29
C ARG A 373 21.85 -10.47 6.32
N CYS A 374 20.68 -11.04 6.61
CA CYS A 374 19.81 -10.55 7.68
C CYS A 374 20.55 -10.55 9.03
N LYS A 375 21.24 -11.64 9.38
CA LYS A 375 22.07 -11.71 10.60
C LYS A 375 23.24 -10.73 10.61
N ALA A 376 23.87 -10.47 9.46
CA ALA A 376 24.96 -9.50 9.33
C ALA A 376 24.45 -8.08 9.57
N PHE A 377 23.29 -7.72 9.00
CA PHE A 377 22.64 -6.43 9.24
C PHE A 377 22.33 -6.21 10.72
N GLU A 378 21.68 -7.18 11.37
CA GLU A 378 21.25 -7.05 12.77
C GLU A 378 22.42 -7.00 13.77
N ARG A 379 23.64 -7.37 13.38
CA ARG A 379 24.85 -7.14 14.20
C ARG A 379 25.30 -5.68 14.23
N ALA A 380 25.05 -4.93 13.16
CA ALA A 380 25.51 -3.55 13.02
C ALA A 380 24.44 -2.64 12.39
N PRO A 381 23.20 -2.62 12.92
CA PRO A 381 22.06 -1.99 12.25
C PRO A 381 22.27 -0.49 12.04
N ARG A 382 22.96 0.20 12.96
CA ARG A 382 23.26 1.63 12.83
C ARG A 382 24.11 1.94 11.60
N LYS A 383 25.19 1.17 11.38
CA LYS A 383 26.10 1.38 10.24
C LYS A 383 25.37 1.17 8.92
N PHE A 384 24.57 0.10 8.82
CA PHE A 384 23.83 -0.19 7.60
C PHE A 384 22.70 0.80 7.34
N ILE A 385 21.95 1.21 8.36
CA ILE A 385 20.87 2.21 8.21
C ILE A 385 21.46 3.53 7.73
N GLU A 386 22.59 3.98 8.28
CA GLU A 386 23.22 5.23 7.84
C GLU A 386 23.74 5.14 6.41
N ALA A 387 24.34 4.00 6.02
CA ALA A 387 24.75 3.77 4.64
C ALA A 387 23.56 3.82 3.66
N HIS A 388 22.40 3.29 4.05
CA HIS A 388 21.18 3.41 3.25
C HIS A 388 20.62 4.83 3.22
N ARG A 389 20.70 5.56 4.35
CA ARG A 389 20.34 6.98 4.39
C ARG A 389 21.18 7.78 3.38
N GLU A 390 22.49 7.54 3.33
CA GLU A 390 23.38 8.16 2.35
C GLU A 390 23.05 7.79 0.91
N LEU A 391 22.74 6.51 0.65
CA LEU A 391 22.35 6.01 -0.67
C LEU A 391 21.08 6.69 -1.18
N ILE A 392 20.05 6.75 -0.35
CA ILE A 392 18.77 7.41 -0.66
C ILE A 392 18.97 8.92 -0.84
N THR A 393 19.85 9.54 -0.05
CA THR A 393 20.22 10.95 -0.24
C THR A 393 20.90 11.17 -1.59
N ALA A 394 21.74 10.25 -2.06
CA ALA A 394 22.37 10.34 -3.38
C ALA A 394 21.38 10.20 -4.56
N LEU A 395 20.16 9.73 -4.32
CA LEU A 395 19.06 9.74 -5.29
C LEU A 395 18.23 11.04 -5.25
N ASP A 396 18.58 12.02 -4.43
CA ASP A 396 17.79 13.24 -4.16
C ASP A 396 16.35 12.97 -3.70
N VAL A 397 16.15 11.94 -2.87
CA VAL A 397 14.85 11.73 -2.23
C VAL A 397 14.62 12.78 -1.14
N GLU A 398 13.36 13.23 -0.97
CA GLU A 398 12.97 14.23 0.03
C GLU A 398 13.53 13.86 1.42
N THR A 399 14.48 14.67 1.90
CA THR A 399 15.28 14.37 3.11
C THR A 399 14.41 14.25 4.35
N GLY A 400 13.30 15.00 4.43
CA GLY A 400 12.35 14.92 5.55
C GLY A 400 11.69 13.54 5.67
N ALA A 401 11.18 13.00 4.56
CA ALA A 401 10.54 11.68 4.54
C ALA A 401 11.56 10.55 4.81
N ALA A 402 12.73 10.61 4.19
CA ALA A 402 13.80 9.63 4.41
C ALA A 402 14.30 9.62 5.86
N ASN A 403 14.58 10.79 6.44
CA ASN A 403 15.03 10.90 7.82
C ASN A 403 14.00 10.35 8.81
N CYS A 404 12.72 10.72 8.66
CA CYS A 404 11.66 10.22 9.53
C CYS A 404 11.57 8.69 9.49
N TYR A 405 11.71 8.08 8.31
CA TYR A 405 11.69 6.62 8.16
C TYR A 405 12.89 5.95 8.83
N PHE A 406 14.12 6.38 8.51
CA PHE A 406 15.34 5.76 9.06
C PHE A 406 15.46 5.96 10.58
N ASP A 407 15.04 7.11 11.11
CA ASP A 407 15.02 7.37 12.55
C ASP A 407 14.02 6.44 13.27
N SER A 408 12.87 6.19 12.65
CA SER A 408 11.85 5.30 13.21
C SER A 408 12.24 3.82 13.08
N LEU A 409 12.96 3.45 12.02
CA LEU A 409 13.43 2.07 11.77
C LEU A 409 14.36 1.57 12.87
N HIS A 410 15.16 2.45 13.49
CA HIS A 410 16.07 2.08 14.59
C HIS A 410 15.36 1.45 15.79
N GLN A 411 14.07 1.74 15.98
CA GLN A 411 13.29 1.33 17.16
C GLN A 411 12.64 -0.05 17.01
N LEU A 412 12.77 -0.69 15.85
CA LEU A 412 12.04 -1.92 15.51
C LEU A 412 12.91 -3.17 15.58
N THR A 413 12.27 -4.33 15.75
CA THR A 413 12.94 -5.64 15.87
C THR A 413 13.28 -6.26 14.50
N GLN A 414 12.47 -6.04 13.47
CA GLN A 414 12.65 -6.59 12.10
C GLN A 414 13.13 -5.52 11.11
N LYS A 415 14.28 -4.89 11.37
CA LYS A 415 14.71 -3.69 10.64
C LYS A 415 15.08 -4.00 9.19
N TYR A 416 15.84 -5.09 8.97
CA TYR A 416 16.28 -5.48 7.64
C TYR A 416 15.11 -5.83 6.72
N GLU A 417 14.12 -6.57 7.23
CA GLU A 417 12.95 -6.98 6.45
C GLU A 417 12.08 -5.77 6.07
N LEU A 418 11.87 -4.84 6.99
CA LEU A 418 11.11 -3.61 6.73
C LEU A 418 11.81 -2.69 5.74
N LEU A 419 13.15 -2.63 5.77
CA LEU A 419 13.95 -1.90 4.80
C LEU A 419 13.79 -2.49 3.39
N CYS A 420 13.98 -3.81 3.27
CA CYS A 420 13.78 -4.52 2.00
C CYS A 420 12.37 -4.28 1.46
N LEU A 421 11.36 -4.42 2.31
CA LEU A 421 9.96 -4.26 1.93
C LEU A 421 9.67 -2.85 1.42
N ALA A 422 10.08 -1.80 2.15
CA ALA A 422 9.84 -0.43 1.75
C ALA A 422 10.49 -0.10 0.39
N ASN A 423 11.74 -0.53 0.20
CA ASN A 423 12.48 -0.34 -1.05
C ASN A 423 11.87 -1.08 -2.23
N GLN A 424 11.57 -2.37 -2.03
CA GLN A 424 10.93 -3.20 -3.05
C GLN A 424 9.57 -2.62 -3.45
N THR A 425 8.81 -2.12 -2.48
CA THR A 425 7.51 -1.49 -2.73
C THR A 425 7.62 -0.25 -3.58
N ALA A 426 8.56 0.65 -3.24
CA ALA A 426 8.76 1.86 -4.02
C ALA A 426 9.09 1.52 -5.48
N ILE A 427 9.95 0.53 -5.71
CA ILE A 427 10.31 0.08 -7.06
C ILE A 427 9.15 -0.61 -7.77
N GLN A 428 8.37 -1.43 -7.06
CA GLN A 428 7.27 -2.17 -7.64
C GLN A 428 6.17 -1.20 -8.14
N LEU A 429 5.69 -0.33 -7.26
CA LEU A 429 4.58 0.60 -7.55
C LEU A 429 4.96 1.68 -8.58
N PHE A 430 6.21 2.16 -8.56
CA PHE A 430 6.59 3.34 -9.34
C PHE A 430 7.47 3.06 -10.54
N VAL A 431 7.96 1.83 -10.70
CA VAL A 431 8.83 1.46 -11.82
C VAL A 431 8.32 0.17 -12.47
N THR A 432 8.29 -0.94 -11.74
CA THR A 432 8.08 -2.28 -12.31
C THR A 432 6.68 -2.48 -12.86
N GLU A 433 5.63 -2.19 -12.08
CA GLU A 433 4.24 -2.37 -12.51
C GLU A 433 3.85 -1.43 -13.65
N PRO A 434 4.12 -0.10 -13.57
CA PRO A 434 3.87 0.80 -14.70
C PRO A 434 4.55 0.36 -15.98
N LEU A 435 5.82 -0.08 -15.90
CA LEU A 435 6.56 -0.58 -17.04
C LEU A 435 5.96 -1.85 -17.63
N HIS A 436 5.67 -2.83 -16.76
CA HIS A 436 5.15 -4.11 -17.21
C HIS A 436 3.81 -3.95 -17.90
N ASN A 437 2.93 -3.09 -17.38
CA ASN A 437 1.63 -2.83 -17.99
C ASN A 437 1.77 -2.18 -19.36
N ILE A 438 2.67 -1.19 -19.53
CA ILE A 438 2.87 -0.57 -20.85
C ILE A 438 3.44 -1.57 -21.87
N ILE A 439 4.41 -2.39 -21.45
CA ILE A 439 4.98 -3.43 -22.33
C ILE A 439 3.91 -4.46 -22.69
N HIS A 440 3.11 -4.91 -21.72
CA HIS A 440 2.06 -5.90 -21.94
C HIS A 440 0.92 -5.34 -22.80
N ASP A 441 0.41 -4.15 -22.49
CA ASP A 441 -0.68 -3.51 -23.23
C ASP A 441 -0.24 -3.06 -24.63
N GLY A 442 1.04 -2.70 -24.79
CA GLY A 442 1.59 -2.30 -26.08
C GLY A 442 1.99 -3.44 -27.02
N LEU A 443 2.22 -4.65 -26.49
CA LEU A 443 2.56 -5.85 -27.25
C LEU A 443 1.40 -6.86 -27.36
N SER A 444 0.36 -6.73 -26.55
CA SER A 444 -0.84 -7.56 -26.64
C SER A 444 -1.71 -7.06 -27.78
N GLU A 445 -1.45 -7.58 -28.98
CA GLU A 445 -2.41 -7.53 -30.08
C GLU A 445 -3.72 -8.20 -29.63
N SER A 446 -4.83 -7.48 -29.80
CA SER A 446 -6.16 -8.11 -29.83
C SER A 446 -6.15 -9.21 -30.89
N PRO A 447 -6.52 -10.46 -30.58
CA PRO A 447 -6.55 -11.55 -31.55
C PRO A 447 -7.57 -11.35 -32.69
N GLU A 448 -8.32 -10.24 -32.72
CA GLU A 448 -9.39 -9.99 -33.69
C GLU A 448 -9.02 -9.11 -34.89
N GLN A 449 -7.77 -8.64 -35.05
CA GLN A 449 -7.43 -7.78 -36.19
C GLN A 449 -6.25 -8.27 -37.01
N ASN A 450 -6.55 -9.18 -37.95
CA ASN A 450 -5.75 -9.51 -39.14
C ASN A 450 -5.64 -8.33 -40.14
N ARG A 451 -5.33 -7.12 -39.66
CA ARG A 451 -4.97 -5.97 -40.50
C ARG A 451 -3.55 -5.57 -40.17
N LEU A 452 -2.74 -5.36 -41.22
CA LEU A 452 -1.32 -5.02 -41.19
C LEU A 452 -0.88 -4.25 -39.93
N PRO A 453 0.26 -4.61 -39.31
CA PRO A 453 0.75 -4.01 -38.06
C PRO A 453 1.15 -2.55 -38.31
N THR A 454 0.20 -1.63 -38.16
CA THR A 454 0.42 -0.19 -38.38
C THR A 454 0.08 0.69 -37.19
N HIS A 455 -0.44 0.12 -36.09
CA HIS A 455 -0.49 0.84 -34.81
C HIS A 455 0.82 0.66 -34.08
N ARG A 456 1.86 1.39 -34.53
CA ARG A 456 3.03 1.66 -33.69
C ARG A 456 2.54 2.32 -32.40
N LEU A 457 2.84 1.73 -31.26
CA LEU A 457 2.59 2.34 -29.96
C LEU A 457 3.21 3.75 -29.95
N ASP A 458 2.38 4.78 -29.78
CA ASP A 458 2.88 6.15 -29.67
C ASP A 458 3.59 6.30 -28.32
N ILE A 459 4.87 6.67 -28.35
CA ILE A 459 5.70 6.89 -27.15
C ILE A 459 5.05 7.91 -26.22
N ASN A 460 4.32 8.90 -26.76
CA ASN A 460 3.60 9.88 -25.95
C ASN A 460 2.44 9.23 -25.20
N VAL A 461 1.73 8.29 -25.82
CA VAL A 461 0.65 7.53 -25.17
C VAL A 461 1.22 6.64 -24.07
N ALA A 462 2.31 5.91 -24.35
CA ALA A 462 3.01 5.10 -23.35
C ALA A 462 3.53 5.93 -22.17
N THR A 463 4.09 7.12 -22.46
CA THR A 463 4.54 8.07 -21.44
C THR A 463 3.38 8.55 -20.57
N ASN A 464 2.27 8.95 -21.18
CA ASN A 464 1.09 9.41 -20.45
C ASN A 464 0.45 8.30 -19.61
N GLN A 465 0.42 7.06 -20.12
CA GLN A 465 -0.01 5.89 -19.37
C GLN A 465 0.87 5.67 -18.14
N TYR A 466 2.20 5.68 -18.29
CA TYR A 466 3.16 5.58 -17.18
C TYR A 466 2.90 6.65 -16.11
N LEU A 467 2.80 7.90 -16.54
CA LEU A 467 2.57 9.04 -15.64
C LEU A 467 1.20 8.93 -14.94
N SER A 468 0.16 8.49 -15.64
CA SER A 468 -1.17 8.32 -15.05
C SER A 468 -1.20 7.22 -13.98
N MET A 469 -0.50 6.11 -14.22
CA MET A 469 -0.40 5.00 -13.25
C MET A 469 0.37 5.42 -12.00
N THR A 470 1.51 6.09 -12.17
CA THR A 470 2.30 6.57 -11.04
C THR A 470 1.58 7.67 -10.24
N ALA A 471 0.80 8.53 -10.91
CA ALA A 471 -0.08 9.49 -10.25
C ALA A 471 -1.21 8.80 -9.45
N SER A 472 -1.83 7.75 -10.01
CA SER A 472 -2.84 6.94 -9.31
C SER A 472 -2.25 6.29 -8.05
N ASN A 473 -1.07 5.68 -8.17
CA ASN A 473 -0.36 5.06 -7.03
C ASN A 473 0.00 6.09 -5.96
N THR A 474 0.34 7.31 -6.36
CA THR A 474 0.58 8.43 -5.44
C THR A 474 -0.68 8.81 -4.66
N LEU A 475 -1.82 8.95 -5.33
CA LEU A 475 -3.11 9.25 -4.69
C LEU A 475 -3.52 8.15 -3.72
N ALA A 476 -3.32 6.89 -4.10
CA ALA A 476 -3.63 5.75 -3.28
C ALA A 476 -2.71 5.66 -2.03
N LEU A 477 -1.42 6.04 -2.16
CA LEU A 477 -0.53 6.19 -1.00
C LEU A 477 -0.94 7.34 -0.09
N LEU A 478 -1.41 8.47 -0.63
CA LEU A 478 -1.91 9.59 0.17
C LEU A 478 -3.15 9.21 0.99
N SER A 479 -4.09 8.45 0.41
CA SER A 479 -5.25 7.95 1.15
C SER A 479 -4.85 6.92 2.23
N ALA A 480 -3.86 6.06 1.94
CA ALA A 480 -3.27 5.16 2.93
C ALA A 480 -2.57 5.92 4.07
N ILE A 481 -1.84 6.99 3.77
CA ILE A 481 -1.20 7.86 4.78
C ILE A 481 -2.25 8.51 5.70
N ASN A 482 -3.36 8.99 5.12
CA ASN A 482 -4.42 9.66 5.89
C ASN A 482 -5.23 8.69 6.76
N SER A 483 -5.26 7.40 6.40
CA SER A 483 -5.95 6.35 7.17
C SER A 483 -5.02 5.59 8.12
N ALA A 484 -3.70 5.76 7.99
CA ALA A 484 -2.70 5.14 8.84
C ALA A 484 -2.80 5.68 10.27
N THR A 485 -2.64 4.78 11.25
CA THR A 485 -2.81 5.09 12.68
C THR A 485 -1.50 5.04 13.45
N SER A 486 -0.49 4.36 12.91
CA SER A 486 0.83 4.28 13.54
C SER A 486 1.78 5.34 12.97
N PRO A 487 2.54 6.07 13.81
CA PRO A 487 3.56 7.00 13.34
C PRO A 487 4.58 6.36 12.41
N PHE A 488 4.96 5.09 12.65
CA PHE A 488 5.90 4.36 11.80
C PHE A 488 5.27 3.98 10.45
N GLU A 489 3.99 3.58 10.45
CA GLU A 489 3.24 3.29 9.21
C GLU A 489 3.19 4.54 8.33
N ILE A 490 2.89 5.69 8.92
CA ILE A 490 2.89 7.00 8.24
C ILE A 490 4.30 7.32 7.70
N ALA A 491 5.35 7.17 8.52
CA ALA A 491 6.73 7.43 8.09
C ALA A 491 7.16 6.52 6.94
N THR A 492 6.81 5.24 7.00
CA THR A 492 7.11 4.25 5.94
C THR A 492 6.38 4.58 4.65
N LEU A 493 5.08 4.88 4.71
CA LEU A 493 4.30 5.22 3.51
C LEU A 493 4.77 6.52 2.86
N ARG A 494 5.13 7.53 3.67
CA ARG A 494 5.73 8.77 3.16
C ARG A 494 7.07 8.53 2.48
N TYR A 495 7.91 7.68 3.08
CA TYR A 495 9.17 7.28 2.48
C TYR A 495 8.95 6.55 1.15
N VAL A 496 8.07 5.54 1.11
CA VAL A 496 7.72 4.81 -0.12
C VAL A 496 7.23 5.77 -1.21
N LYS A 497 6.36 6.73 -0.86
CA LYS A 497 5.87 7.75 -1.79
C LYS A 497 7.02 8.61 -2.33
N ALA A 498 7.78 9.28 -1.45
CA ALA A 498 8.83 10.20 -1.86
C ALA A 498 9.94 9.50 -2.67
N HIS A 499 10.32 8.31 -2.22
CA HIS A 499 11.31 7.50 -2.91
C HIS A 499 10.80 7.00 -4.27
N GLY A 500 9.57 6.48 -4.30
CA GLY A 500 8.92 6.00 -5.51
C GLY A 500 8.71 7.07 -6.57
N GLU A 501 8.22 8.26 -6.20
CA GLU A 501 8.07 9.40 -7.12
C GLU A 501 9.40 9.79 -7.77
N ARG A 502 10.48 9.79 -6.97
CA ARG A 502 11.82 10.08 -7.47
C ARG A 502 12.30 9.00 -8.43
N LEU A 503 12.13 7.72 -8.09
CA LEU A 503 12.48 6.61 -8.97
C LEU A 503 11.69 6.62 -10.27
N SER A 504 10.38 6.88 -10.21
CA SER A 504 9.51 7.00 -11.39
C SER A 504 10.07 8.04 -12.36
N THR A 505 10.42 9.22 -11.85
CA THR A 505 10.99 10.33 -12.64
C THR A 505 12.32 9.95 -13.28
N LEU A 506 13.19 9.28 -12.52
CA LEU A 506 14.52 8.88 -12.99
C LEU A 506 14.50 7.70 -13.97
N CYS A 507 13.52 6.79 -13.82
CA CYS A 507 13.42 5.56 -14.61
C CYS A 507 12.59 5.73 -15.88
N LEU A 508 11.70 6.72 -15.96
CA LEU A 508 10.85 6.96 -17.13
C LEU A 508 11.66 7.09 -18.45
N PRO A 509 12.78 7.83 -18.53
CA PRO A 509 13.56 7.89 -19.77
C PRO A 509 14.18 6.54 -20.16
N LEU A 510 14.60 5.74 -19.17
CA LEU A 510 15.13 4.39 -19.40
C LEU A 510 14.03 3.43 -19.88
N ALA A 511 12.86 3.53 -19.26
CA ALA A 511 11.66 2.81 -19.66
C ALA A 511 11.28 3.08 -21.12
N MET A 512 11.23 4.35 -21.49
CA MET A 512 10.92 4.75 -22.85
C MET A 512 12.01 4.30 -23.83
N ALA A 513 13.30 4.37 -23.46
CA ALA A 513 14.38 3.85 -24.28
C ALA A 513 14.26 2.34 -24.57
N ALA A 514 13.90 1.55 -23.56
CA ALA A 514 13.66 0.12 -23.74
C ALA A 514 12.46 -0.15 -24.67
N LEU A 515 11.38 0.62 -24.56
CA LEU A 515 10.20 0.50 -25.43
C LEU A 515 10.52 0.92 -26.88
N THR A 516 11.24 2.02 -27.08
CA THR A 516 11.62 2.47 -28.42
C THR A 516 12.50 1.47 -29.15
N GLU A 517 13.36 0.76 -28.41
CA GLU A 517 14.17 -0.32 -28.96
C GLU A 517 13.29 -1.47 -29.49
N GLN A 518 12.26 -1.88 -28.75
CA GLN A 518 11.29 -2.88 -29.21
C GLN A 518 10.46 -2.41 -30.40
N LEU A 519 10.14 -1.12 -30.46
CA LEU A 519 9.31 -0.51 -31.50
C LEU A 519 10.10 -0.06 -32.74
N SER A 520 11.43 -0.30 -32.77
CA SER A 520 12.32 0.21 -33.83
C SER A 520 12.18 1.74 -34.05
N SER A 521 12.02 2.49 -32.96
CA SER A 521 11.94 3.95 -32.94
C SER A 521 13.20 4.56 -32.33
N MET A 522 13.42 5.86 -32.54
CA MET A 522 14.56 6.57 -31.95
C MET A 522 14.38 6.69 -30.43
N PRO A 523 15.36 6.24 -29.63
CA PRO A 523 15.27 6.34 -28.17
C PRO A 523 15.37 7.78 -27.69
N PRO A 524 14.79 8.10 -26.51
CA PRO A 524 14.95 9.39 -25.89
C PRO A 524 16.41 9.62 -25.47
N SER A 525 16.84 10.88 -25.46
CA SER A 525 18.17 11.25 -24.99
C SER A 525 18.35 10.90 -23.51
N LEU A 526 19.35 10.08 -23.21
CA LEU A 526 19.69 9.69 -21.85
C LEU A 526 20.71 10.66 -21.25
N LYS A 527 20.38 11.20 -20.07
CA LYS A 527 21.30 12.00 -19.25
C LYS A 527 22.28 11.08 -18.51
N GLU A 528 23.35 11.67 -18.01
CA GLU A 528 24.39 10.95 -17.26
C GLU A 528 23.85 10.14 -16.07
N ILE A 529 22.85 10.68 -15.35
CA ILE A 529 22.21 9.97 -14.24
C ILE A 529 21.52 8.66 -14.67
N HIS A 530 20.97 8.60 -15.89
CA HIS A 530 20.34 7.37 -16.41
C HIS A 530 21.41 6.30 -16.69
N ASN A 531 22.55 6.69 -17.26
CA ASN A 531 23.68 5.79 -17.47
C ASN A 531 24.21 5.25 -16.14
N ARG A 532 24.28 6.10 -15.09
CA ARG A 532 24.66 5.68 -13.74
C ARG A 532 23.67 4.68 -13.14
N LEU A 533 22.37 4.84 -13.38
CA LEU A 533 21.35 3.89 -12.95
C LEU A 533 21.47 2.54 -13.67
N GLN A 534 21.72 2.54 -14.98
CA GLN A 534 21.95 1.30 -15.73
C GLN A 534 23.21 0.57 -15.25
N VAL A 535 24.31 1.30 -15.00
CA VAL A 535 25.52 0.75 -14.37
C VAL A 535 25.19 0.18 -12.99
N LEU A 536 24.39 0.88 -12.19
CA LEU A 536 24.02 0.40 -10.87
C LEU A 536 23.25 -0.93 -10.94
N VAL A 537 22.27 -1.05 -11.83
CA VAL A 537 21.53 -2.31 -12.04
C VAL A 537 22.49 -3.41 -12.49
N TYR A 538 23.41 -3.09 -13.42
CA TYR A 538 24.44 -4.03 -13.89
C TYR A 538 25.30 -4.55 -12.73
N CYS A 539 25.82 -3.65 -11.89
CA CYS A 539 26.68 -3.99 -10.76
C CYS A 539 25.94 -4.86 -9.73
N GLN A 540 24.70 -4.50 -9.42
CA GLN A 540 23.87 -5.25 -8.49
C GLN A 540 23.60 -6.68 -9.03
N GLN A 541 23.39 -6.81 -10.34
CA GLN A 541 23.19 -8.10 -11.00
C GLN A 541 24.47 -8.92 -11.04
N GLU A 542 25.61 -8.33 -11.40
CA GLU A 542 26.89 -9.02 -11.39
C GLU A 542 27.26 -9.51 -9.98
N SER A 543 27.12 -8.65 -8.97
CA SER A 543 27.35 -9.01 -7.57
C SER A 543 26.44 -10.16 -7.12
N TYR A 544 25.17 -10.16 -7.53
CA TYR A 544 24.26 -11.24 -7.21
C TYR A 544 24.66 -12.58 -7.85
N LEU A 545 25.05 -12.56 -9.13
CA LEU A 545 25.51 -13.75 -9.84
C LEU A 545 26.81 -14.30 -9.23
N ASP A 546 27.72 -13.43 -8.82
CA ASP A 546 28.97 -13.81 -8.14
C ASP A 546 28.71 -14.46 -6.78
N ASP A 547 27.78 -13.91 -6.00
CA ASP A 547 27.47 -14.43 -4.65
C ASP A 547 26.86 -15.83 -4.67
N LEU A 548 26.08 -16.17 -5.69
CA LEU A 548 25.46 -17.50 -5.80
C LEU A 548 26.39 -18.55 -6.42
N THR A 549 27.35 -18.13 -7.24
CA THR A 549 28.32 -19.05 -7.85
C THR A 549 29.43 -19.45 -6.88
N ARG A 550 29.75 -18.62 -5.89
CA ARG A 550 30.77 -18.88 -4.86
C ARG A 550 30.18 -19.60 -3.64
N PRO A 551 31.01 -20.33 -2.85
CA PRO A 551 30.57 -20.85 -1.55
C PRO A 551 30.20 -19.70 -0.62
N VAL A 552 29.19 -19.91 0.25
CA VAL A 552 28.72 -18.87 1.18
C VAL A 552 29.88 -18.46 2.09
N PRO A 553 30.32 -17.19 2.05
CA PRO A 553 31.43 -16.75 2.87
C PRO A 553 31.02 -16.63 4.34
N ASN A 554 32.00 -16.48 5.23
CA ASN A 554 31.70 -16.25 6.63
C ASN A 554 30.94 -14.93 6.83
N ARG A 555 30.25 -14.79 7.97
CA ARG A 555 29.36 -13.65 8.23
C ARG A 555 30.05 -12.28 8.18
N GLU A 556 31.33 -12.22 8.56
CA GLU A 556 32.11 -10.97 8.52
C GLU A 556 32.38 -10.54 7.08
N ALA A 557 32.78 -11.48 6.22
CA ALA A 557 32.92 -11.25 4.79
C ALA A 557 31.59 -10.85 4.14
N ILE A 558 30.46 -11.44 4.55
CA ILE A 558 29.13 -11.02 4.11
C ILE A 558 28.85 -9.57 4.53
N SER A 559 29.10 -9.21 5.78
CA SER A 559 28.89 -7.84 6.28
C SER A 559 29.73 -6.82 5.51
N ASN A 560 31.00 -7.13 5.26
CA ASN A 560 31.91 -6.26 4.51
C ASN A 560 31.49 -6.13 3.05
N ALA A 561 31.09 -7.23 2.42
CA ALA A 561 30.55 -7.22 1.06
C ALA A 561 29.28 -6.37 0.97
N MET A 562 28.34 -6.52 1.93
CA MET A 562 27.11 -5.73 1.94
C MET A 562 27.38 -4.23 2.06
N MET A 563 28.25 -3.82 3.00
CA MET A 563 28.62 -2.42 3.17
C MET A 563 29.28 -1.86 1.90
N ARG A 564 30.21 -2.63 1.32
CA ARG A 564 30.89 -2.25 0.08
C ARG A 564 29.89 -2.03 -1.06
N THR A 565 28.94 -2.96 -1.25
CA THR A 565 27.91 -2.83 -2.29
C THR A 565 27.07 -1.57 -2.12
N ILE A 566 26.68 -1.23 -0.88
CA ILE A 566 25.91 -0.01 -0.60
C ILE A 566 26.77 1.24 -0.87
N THR A 567 28.02 1.26 -0.39
CA THR A 567 28.93 2.39 -0.60
C THR A 567 29.24 2.59 -2.08
N ASP A 568 29.55 1.53 -2.81
CA ASP A 568 29.84 1.60 -4.25
C ASP A 568 28.61 2.10 -5.01
N SER A 569 27.41 1.64 -4.64
CA SER A 569 26.14 2.15 -5.19
C SER A 569 25.99 3.67 -4.98
N THR A 570 26.27 4.14 -3.76
CA THR A 570 26.24 5.57 -3.44
C THR A 570 27.26 6.37 -4.26
N GLN A 571 28.47 5.84 -4.44
CA GLN A 571 29.50 6.53 -5.23
C GLN A 571 29.13 6.60 -6.72
N ILE A 572 28.60 5.51 -7.29
CA ILE A 572 28.12 5.48 -8.68
C ILE A 572 27.07 6.58 -8.90
N LEU A 573 26.08 6.69 -8.00
CA LEU A 573 25.04 7.72 -8.09
C LEU A 573 25.62 9.14 -8.00
N ARG A 574 26.60 9.36 -7.11
CA ARG A 574 27.34 10.63 -6.98
C ARG A 574 28.31 10.92 -8.15
N GLY A 575 28.48 9.98 -9.09
CA GLY A 575 29.40 10.13 -10.21
C GLY A 575 30.87 9.96 -9.84
N ARG A 576 31.17 9.20 -8.78
CA ARG A 576 32.52 8.97 -8.26
C ARG A 576 32.88 7.49 -8.36
N ASN A 577 34.18 7.17 -8.52
CA ASN A 577 34.72 5.80 -8.49
C ASN A 577 34.04 4.80 -9.45
N ILE A 578 33.68 5.23 -10.66
CA ILE A 578 33.16 4.32 -11.69
C ILE A 578 34.33 3.47 -12.21
N GLN A 579 34.29 2.15 -11.94
CA GLN A 579 35.34 1.24 -12.37
C GLN A 579 35.49 1.22 -13.91
N PRO A 580 36.69 0.89 -14.45
CA PRO A 580 36.92 0.86 -15.89
C PRO A 580 35.93 -0.02 -16.67
N VAL A 581 35.54 -1.17 -16.12
CA VAL A 581 34.55 -2.08 -16.70
C VAL A 581 33.17 -1.41 -16.80
N HIS A 582 32.80 -0.59 -15.83
CA HIS A 582 31.54 0.16 -15.86
C HIS A 582 31.58 1.29 -16.88
N ASN A 583 32.71 1.97 -17.03
CA ASN A 583 32.90 2.97 -18.10
C ASN A 583 32.85 2.32 -19.48
N GLN A 584 33.38 1.10 -19.63
CA GLN A 584 33.24 0.32 -20.84
C GLN A 584 31.77 -0.04 -21.10
N PHE A 585 31.03 -0.48 -20.09
CA PHE A 585 29.59 -0.75 -20.21
C PHE A 585 28.79 0.50 -20.63
N ILE A 586 29.08 1.67 -20.05
CA ILE A 586 28.46 2.95 -20.47
C ILE A 586 28.79 3.24 -21.94
N LYS A 587 30.06 3.09 -22.34
CA LYS A 587 30.47 3.30 -23.73
C LYS A 587 29.71 2.37 -24.68
N GLU A 588 29.66 1.08 -24.37
CA GLU A 588 28.90 0.09 -25.15
C GLU A 588 27.41 0.47 -25.26
N LEU A 589 26.75 0.83 -24.15
CA LEU A 589 25.35 1.29 -24.18
C LEU A 589 25.16 2.57 -25.00
N SER A 590 26.10 3.51 -24.92
CA SER A 590 26.06 4.74 -25.71
C SER A 590 26.22 4.51 -27.22
N THR A 591 26.84 3.40 -27.63
CA THR A 591 26.92 3.03 -29.05
C THR A 591 25.62 2.42 -29.61
N ILE A 592 24.74 1.92 -28.74
CA ILE A 592 23.38 1.52 -29.13
C ILE A 592 22.49 2.76 -29.28
N THR A 593 22.57 3.69 -28.33
CA THR A 593 21.73 4.90 -28.33
C THR A 593 22.25 6.03 -29.23
N GLY A 594 23.48 5.89 -29.73
CA GLY A 594 24.23 6.92 -30.46
C GLY A 594 24.49 6.61 -31.93
N HIS A 595 23.46 6.24 -32.70
CA HIS A 595 23.36 6.81 -34.05
C HIS A 595 22.74 8.20 -33.92
N GLN A 596 23.57 9.15 -33.49
CA GLN A 596 23.36 10.59 -33.66
C GLN A 596 23.92 11.02 -35.02
#